data_AF-A0AAV0LIH3-F1
#
_entry.id   AF-A0AAV0LIH3-F1
#
_cell.length_a   1.000
_cell.length_b   1.000
_cell.length_c   1.000
_cell.angle_alpha   90.00
_cell.angle_beta   90.00
_cell.angle_gamma   90.00
#
_symmetry.space_group_name_H-M   'P 1'
#
loop_
_entity.id
_entity.type
_entity.pdbx_description
1 polymer ?
#
loop_
_entity_poly.entity_id
_entity_poly.type
_entity_poly.pdbx_seq_one_letter_code
_entity_poly.pdbx_strand_id
1 'polypeptide(L)' 'MDVTGMSLYRKDAHPGSYSGLHSGTDCSHWCLPGLPDTWNLLLYSAYIS' A
#
# COMPACT_ATOMS: atom_id res chain seq x y z
N MET A 1 2.45 -1.10 14.64
CA MET A 1 2.89 -0.16 13.59
C MET A 1 1.66 0.51 13.01
N ASP A 2 1.45 1.80 13.27
CA ASP A 2 0.33 2.54 12.72
C ASP A 2 0.77 3.23 11.41
N VAL A 3 0.14 2.84 10.30
CA VAL A 3 0.38 3.41 8.96
C VAL A 3 -0.84 4.13 8.40
N THR A 4 -1.92 4.25 9.17
CA THR A 4 -3.22 4.73 8.69
C THR A 4 -3.12 6.13 8.10
N GLY A 5 -2.52 7.06 8.86
CA GLY A 5 -2.39 8.46 8.43
C GLY A 5 -1.63 8.61 7.12
N MET A 6 -0.49 7.92 6.96
CA MET A 6 0.29 7.97 5.72
C MET A 6 -0.41 7.30 4.54
N SER A 7 -1.12 6.19 4.80
CA SER A 7 -1.80 5.42 3.76
C SER A 7 -2.98 6.20 3.16
N LEU A 8 -3.68 7.00 3.97
CA LEU A 8 -4.78 7.86 3.52
C LEU A 8 -4.35 8.91 2.48
N TYR A 9 -3.08 9.34 2.51
CA TYR A 9 -2.54 10.26 1.51
C TYR A 9 -2.26 9.60 0.16
N ARG A 10 -2.27 8.27 0.08
CA ARG A 10 -1.80 7.50 -1.08
C ARG A 10 -2.91 6.78 -1.84
N LYS A 11 -4.03 7.48 -2.09
CA LYS A 11 -5.13 6.96 -2.94
C LYS A 11 -4.68 6.58 -4.35
N ASP A 12 -3.58 7.18 -4.82
CA ASP A 12 -2.95 6.90 -6.11
C ASP A 12 -2.25 5.53 -6.17
N ALA A 13 -1.97 4.91 -5.02
CA ALA A 13 -1.22 3.66 -4.96
C ALA A 13 -2.10 2.39 -5.12
N HIS A 14 -3.40 2.56 -5.32
CA HIS A 14 -4.32 1.45 -5.57
C HIS A 14 -4.28 1.01 -7.06
N PRO A 15 -4.50 -0.28 -7.35
CA PRO A 15 -4.54 -0.78 -8.72
C PRO A 15 -5.74 -0.28 -9.53
N GLY A 16 -6.80 0.18 -8.87
CA GLY A 16 -8.00 0.66 -9.55
C GLY A 16 -8.58 -0.44 -10.45
N SER A 17 -8.79 -0.16 -11.73
CA SER A 17 -9.28 -1.15 -12.69
C SER A 17 -8.24 -2.20 -13.12
N TYR A 18 -6.98 -2.08 -12.67
CA TYR A 18 -5.87 -2.91 -13.11
C TYR A 18 -5.52 -4.03 -12.11
N SER A 19 -6.46 -4.44 -11.25
CA SER A 19 -6.22 -5.51 -10.25
C SER A 19 -6.16 -6.91 -10.85
N GLY A 20 -6.62 -7.10 -12.10
CA GLY A 20 -6.56 -8.37 -12.86
C GLY A 20 -7.46 -9.50 -12.33
N LEU A 21 -7.77 -9.51 -11.03
CA LEU A 21 -8.57 -10.52 -10.34
C LEU A 21 -9.98 -10.05 -9.96
N HIS A 22 -10.29 -8.76 -10.10
CA HIS A 22 -11.59 -8.20 -9.74
C HIS A 22 -12.21 -7.40 -10.88
N SER A 23 -13.50 -7.63 -11.12
CA SER A 23 -14.28 -6.75 -11.98
C SER A 23 -14.59 -5.46 -11.22
N GLY A 24 -14.26 -4.32 -11.83
CA GLY A 24 -14.47 -3.00 -11.23
C GLY A 24 -13.18 -2.37 -10.69
N THR A 25 -13.34 -1.32 -9.88
CA THR A 25 -12.22 -0.55 -9.32
C THR A 25 -11.83 -1.11 -7.96
N ASP A 26 -10.64 -1.68 -7.86
CA ASP A 26 -10.04 -2.13 -6.62
C ASP A 26 -9.35 -0.97 -5.89
N CYS A 27 -9.94 -0.59 -4.77
CA CYS A 27 -9.46 0.45 -3.85
C CYS A 27 -9.00 -0.13 -2.51
N SER A 28 -8.84 -1.46 -2.41
CA SER A 28 -8.49 -2.16 -1.17
C SER A 28 -7.07 -2.71 -1.20
N HIS A 29 -6.59 -3.11 -2.38
CA HIS A 29 -5.22 -3.59 -2.58
C HIS A 29 -4.29 -2.49 -3.06
N TRP A 30 -3.00 -2.81 -3.16
CA TRP A 30 -1.96 -1.86 -3.52
C TRP A 30 -1.14 -2.38 -4.69
N CYS A 31 -0.73 -1.48 -5.59
CA CYS A 31 0.25 -1.79 -6.63
C CYS A 31 1.62 -2.12 -6.01
N LEU A 32 2.37 -2.97 -6.69
CA LEU A 32 3.79 -3.23 -6.42
C LEU A 32 4.64 -2.91 -7.67
N PRO A 33 5.77 -2.20 -7.52
CA PRO A 33 6.24 -1.55 -6.28
C PRO A 33 5.31 -0.39 -5.83
N GLY A 34 5.23 -0.10 -4.53
CA GLY A 34 4.28 0.88 -4.02
C GLY A 34 4.23 1.07 -2.50
N LEU A 35 3.04 1.42 -1.99
CA LEU A 35 2.82 1.78 -0.58
C LEU A 35 3.28 0.69 0.42
N PRO A 36 3.04 -0.62 0.18
CA PRO A 36 3.52 -1.67 1.07
C PRO A 36 5.04 -1.71 1.23
N ASP A 37 5.81 -1.26 0.24
CA ASP A 37 7.28 -1.21 0.35
C ASP A 37 7.73 -0.18 1.40
N THR A 38 7.00 0.95 1.50
CA THR A 38 7.26 1.95 2.54
C THR A 38 6.93 1.40 3.93
N TRP A 39 5.87 0.60 4.05
CA TRP A 39 5.56 -0.10 5.30
C TRP A 39 6.67 -1.10 5.65
N ASN A 40 7.18 -1.85 4.68
CA ASN A 40 8.27 -2.80 4.92
C ASN A 40 9.55 -2.08 5.40
N LEU A 41 9.87 -0.90 4.85
CA LEU A 41 11.01 -0.09 5.32
C LEU A 41 10.84 0.37 6.78
N LEU A 42 9.65 0.85 7.14
CA LEU A 42 9.35 1.22 8.53
C LEU A 42 9.43 0.03 9.47
N LEU A 43 8.86 -1.11 9.08
CA LEU A 43 8.95 -2.35 9.85
C LEU A 43 10.40 -2.79 10.03
N TYR A 44 11.19 -2.77 8.96
CA TYR A 44 12.61 -3.11 9.00
C TYR A 44 13.37 -2.16 9.92
N SER A 45 13.12 -0.85 9.84
CA SER A 45 13.75 0.15 10.71
C SER A 45 13.43 -0.08 12.20
N ALA A 46 12.18 -0.44 12.52
CA ALA A 46 11.74 -0.75 13.88
C ALA A 46 12.24 -2.11 14.38
N TYR A 47 12.59 -3.02 13.48
CA TYR A 47 13.14 -4.33 13.81
C TYR A 47 14.64 -4.27 14.14
N ILE A 48 15.39 -3.38 13.48
CA ILE A 48 16.84 -3.22 13.68
C ILE A 48 17.21 -2.15 14.72
N SER A 49 16.24 -1.38 15.20
CA SER A 49 16.40 -0.38 16.28
C SER A 49 16.31 -1.02 17.66
#